data_AF-A0A674BPE0-F1
#
_entry.id   AF-A0A674BPE0-F1
#
_cell.length_a   1.000
_cell.length_b   1.000
_cell.length_c   1.000
_cell.angle_alpha   90.00
_cell.angle_beta   90.00
_cell.angle_gamma   90.00
#
_symmetry.space_group_name_H-M   'P 1'
#
loop_
_entity.id
_entity.type
_entity.pdbx_description
1 polymer ?
#
loop_
_entity_poly.entity_id
_entity_poly.type
_entity_poly.pdbx_seq_one_letter_code
_entity_poly.pdbx_strand_id
1 'polypeptide(L)'
;RTKQARARGLFIHYCSPDPDYLKLWLEIFIGSYERCLDVDFEKPPSRLEEVPPVMTLLPDNILQVLRHQLLQCVQKASDGLEQEQQNLALLLVKFLIVICRNLSNVEEIGTCSYINHVITMTTLYIQQLKSKTKEKEMVDQTQAEEFVRHSLAFCESLYDPYRNWRHRTCGYTKLLTLAEFIYYPLLTREVTMSDIYLSRKPWSR
;
A
#
# COMPACT_ATOMS: atom_id res chain seq x y z
N ARG A 1 -17.39 -10.30 7.86
CA ARG A 1 -17.95 -11.60 7.40
C ARG A 1 -18.86 -11.50 6.17
N THR A 2 -19.98 -10.77 6.18
CA THR A 2 -20.91 -10.68 5.03
C THR A 2 -20.31 -10.01 3.78
N LYS A 3 -19.63 -8.87 3.93
CA LYS A 3 -18.95 -8.18 2.81
C LYS A 3 -17.79 -9.00 2.20
N GLN A 4 -16.97 -9.64 3.05
CA GLN A 4 -15.85 -10.47 2.60
C GLN A 4 -16.31 -11.75 1.88
N ALA A 5 -17.35 -12.42 2.38
CA ALA A 5 -17.94 -13.58 1.71
C ALA A 5 -18.51 -13.20 0.35
N ARG A 6 -19.17 -12.04 0.26
CA ARG A 6 -19.63 -11.46 -1.01
C ARG A 6 -18.46 -11.14 -1.95
N ALA A 7 -17.38 -10.53 -1.46
CA ALA A 7 -16.18 -10.28 -2.27
C ALA A 7 -15.59 -11.58 -2.83
N ARG A 8 -15.45 -12.64 -2.02
CA ARG A 8 -14.98 -13.93 -2.53
C ARG A 8 -15.89 -14.55 -3.59
N GLY A 9 -17.20 -14.55 -3.36
CA GLY A 9 -18.17 -15.02 -4.36
C GLY A 9 -18.06 -14.22 -5.65
N LEU A 10 -17.90 -12.90 -5.54
CA LEU A 10 -17.67 -12.00 -6.67
C LEU A 10 -16.28 -12.14 -7.30
N PHE A 11 -15.32 -12.85 -6.70
CA PHE A 11 -14.08 -13.15 -7.41
C PHE A 11 -14.24 -14.42 -8.25
N ILE A 12 -14.81 -15.47 -7.65
CA ILE A 12 -14.94 -16.80 -8.25
C ILE A 12 -15.86 -16.76 -9.48
N HIS A 13 -16.88 -15.92 -9.48
CA HIS A 13 -17.74 -15.72 -10.65
C HIS A 13 -17.12 -14.84 -11.76
N TYR A 14 -16.00 -14.17 -11.50
CA TYR A 14 -15.52 -13.04 -12.32
C TYR A 14 -14.04 -13.15 -12.72
N CYS A 15 -13.50 -14.36 -12.90
CA CYS A 15 -12.26 -14.59 -13.69
C CYS A 15 -12.43 -14.24 -15.19
N SER A 16 -13.21 -13.20 -15.49
CA SER A 16 -13.41 -12.59 -16.80
C SER A 16 -12.32 -11.53 -17.02
N PRO A 17 -11.81 -11.35 -18.25
CA PRO A 17 -10.71 -10.42 -18.57
C PRO A 17 -11.05 -8.92 -18.46
N ASP A 18 -12.21 -8.55 -17.90
CA ASP A 18 -12.69 -7.18 -17.88
C ASP A 18 -12.20 -6.42 -16.61
N PRO A 19 -11.46 -5.30 -16.78
CA PRO A 19 -10.85 -4.53 -15.69
C PRO A 19 -11.86 -3.91 -14.71
N ASP A 20 -13.11 -3.68 -15.12
CA ASP A 20 -14.13 -3.07 -14.28
C ASP A 20 -14.58 -4.00 -13.14
N TYR A 21 -14.55 -5.32 -13.36
CA TYR A 21 -14.89 -6.30 -12.33
C TYR A 21 -13.82 -6.40 -11.25
N LEU A 22 -12.54 -6.34 -11.63
CA LEU A 22 -11.45 -6.31 -10.67
C LEU A 22 -11.57 -5.08 -9.77
N LYS A 23 -11.87 -3.92 -10.37
CA LYS A 23 -12.06 -2.67 -9.64
C LYS A 23 -13.19 -2.79 -8.61
N LEU A 24 -14.37 -3.27 -9.02
CA LEU A 24 -15.50 -3.46 -8.11
C LEU A 24 -15.18 -4.45 -6.98
N TRP A 25 -14.48 -5.54 -7.31
CA TRP A 25 -14.04 -6.50 -6.31
C TRP A 25 -13.10 -5.87 -5.28
N LEU A 26 -12.11 -5.09 -5.74
CA LEU A 26 -11.17 -4.37 -4.89
C LEU A 26 -11.90 -3.41 -3.97
N GLU A 27 -12.84 -2.62 -4.48
CA GLU A 27 -13.64 -1.67 -3.69
C GLU A 27 -14.41 -2.37 -2.56
N ILE A 28 -15.09 -3.49 -2.85
CA ILE A 28 -15.84 -4.25 -1.84
C ILE A 28 -14.91 -4.87 -0.80
N PHE A 29 -13.77 -5.41 -1.24
CA PHE A 29 -12.77 -5.99 -0.34
C PHE A 29 -12.20 -4.91 0.59
N ILE A 30 -11.69 -3.82 0.01
CA ILE A 30 -11.09 -2.69 0.74
C ILE A 30 -12.09 -2.06 1.71
N GLY A 31 -13.35 -1.88 1.29
CA GLY A 31 -14.43 -1.37 2.15
C GLY A 31 -14.76 -2.26 3.36
N SER A 32 -14.18 -3.46 3.46
CA SER A 32 -14.25 -4.31 4.66
C SER A 32 -13.12 -4.03 5.66
N TYR A 33 -12.09 -3.29 5.27
CA TYR A 33 -10.86 -3.03 6.03
C TYR A 33 -10.45 -1.56 6.02
N GLU A 34 -11.40 -0.62 5.89
CA GLU A 34 -11.11 0.83 5.85
C GLU A 34 -10.25 1.30 7.04
N ARG A 35 -10.42 0.68 8.21
CA ARG A 35 -9.63 0.95 9.41
C ARG A 35 -8.13 0.63 9.25
N CYS A 36 -7.76 -0.23 8.30
CA CYS A 36 -6.37 -0.54 7.97
C CYS A 36 -5.73 0.50 7.03
N LEU A 37 -6.52 1.40 6.44
CA LEU A 37 -6.07 2.40 5.47
C LEU A 37 -5.86 3.79 6.07
N ASP A 38 -5.64 3.87 7.38
CA ASP A 38 -5.34 5.14 8.03
C ASP A 38 -3.97 5.69 7.57
N VAL A 39 -4.03 6.66 6.65
CA VAL A 39 -2.89 7.40 6.09
C VAL A 39 -2.67 8.75 6.76
N ASP A 40 -3.38 9.04 7.85
CA ASP A 40 -3.13 10.23 8.66
C ASP A 40 -1.97 9.95 9.61
N PHE A 41 -0.77 10.33 9.19
CA PHE A 41 0.46 10.16 9.96
C PHE A 41 0.60 11.20 11.09
N GLU A 42 -0.19 12.26 11.08
CA GLU A 42 -0.14 13.34 12.07
C GLU A 42 -1.04 13.04 13.28
N LYS A 43 -2.13 12.30 13.06
CA LYS A 43 -2.97 11.82 14.16
C LYS A 43 -2.20 10.85 15.04
N PRO A 44 -2.27 11.01 16.38
CA PRO A 44 -1.75 10.01 17.29
C PRO A 44 -2.43 8.67 16.97
N PRO A 45 -1.70 7.54 16.99
CA PRO A 45 -2.28 6.26 16.66
C PRO A 45 -3.51 6.03 17.54
N SER A 46 -4.67 5.86 16.90
CA SER A 46 -5.85 5.35 17.60
C SER A 46 -5.46 4.05 18.31
N ARG A 47 -6.02 3.78 19.50
CA ARG A 47 -5.78 2.51 20.23
C ARG A 47 -5.89 1.36 19.23
N LEU A 48 -4.74 0.80 18.86
CA LEU A 48 -4.65 -0.17 17.78
C LEU A 48 -5.51 -1.39 18.15
N GLU A 49 -6.21 -1.94 17.17
CA GLU A 49 -6.69 -3.32 17.30
C GLU A 49 -5.43 -4.18 17.51
N GLU A 50 -5.23 -4.65 18.74
CA GLU A 50 -4.13 -5.57 19.12
C GLU A 50 -4.15 -6.86 18.27
N VAL A 51 -5.31 -7.14 17.66
CA VAL A 51 -5.54 -8.30 16.82
C VAL A 51 -5.56 -7.87 15.35
N PRO A 52 -4.66 -8.40 14.50
CA PRO A 52 -4.75 -8.22 13.06
C PRO A 52 -6.14 -8.55 12.54
N PRO A 53 -6.62 -7.86 11.50
CA PRO A 53 -7.95 -8.14 10.96
C PRO A 53 -8.01 -9.60 10.52
N VAL A 54 -9.09 -10.31 10.92
CA VAL A 54 -9.32 -11.68 10.46
C VAL A 54 -9.54 -11.65 8.95
N MET A 55 -8.50 -12.02 8.22
CA MET A 55 -8.50 -12.00 6.78
C MET A 55 -9.08 -13.30 6.24
N THR A 56 -10.06 -13.17 5.38
CA THR A 56 -10.50 -14.28 4.55
C THR A 56 -9.38 -14.61 3.55
N LEU A 57 -8.91 -15.88 3.48
CA LEU A 57 -8.17 -16.45 2.32
C LEU A 57 -8.52 -15.72 1.03
N LEU A 58 -7.46 -15.25 0.39
CA LEU A 58 -7.52 -14.60 -0.89
C LEU A 58 -7.86 -15.65 -1.96
N PRO A 59 -8.50 -15.24 -3.06
CA PRO A 59 -8.66 -16.13 -4.19
C PRO A 59 -7.32 -16.54 -4.82
N ASP A 60 -7.27 -17.70 -5.45
CA ASP A 60 -6.06 -18.17 -6.13
C ASP A 60 -5.63 -17.20 -7.23
N ASN A 61 -4.32 -17.03 -7.41
CA ASN A 61 -3.69 -16.16 -8.41
C ASN A 61 -4.01 -14.66 -8.32
N ILE A 62 -4.79 -14.18 -7.34
CA ILE A 62 -5.12 -12.74 -7.24
C ILE A 62 -3.84 -11.89 -7.17
N LEU A 63 -2.82 -12.35 -6.44
CA LEU A 63 -1.54 -11.66 -6.35
C LEU A 63 -0.93 -11.51 -7.75
N GLN A 64 -0.81 -12.60 -8.51
CA GLN A 64 -0.31 -12.54 -9.88
C GLN A 64 -1.08 -11.54 -10.77
N VAL A 65 -2.42 -11.53 -10.68
CA VAL A 65 -3.27 -10.57 -11.42
C VAL A 65 -2.95 -9.14 -11.02
N LEU A 66 -2.88 -8.85 -9.73
CA LEU A 66 -2.58 -7.50 -9.21
C LEU A 66 -1.19 -7.04 -9.62
N ARG A 67 -0.20 -7.93 -9.62
CA ARG A 67 1.17 -7.62 -10.07
C ARG A 67 1.17 -7.17 -11.52
N HIS A 68 0.41 -7.87 -12.37
CA HIS A 68 0.29 -7.53 -13.78
C HIS A 68 -0.39 -6.17 -13.97
N GLN A 69 -1.50 -5.93 -13.26
CA GLN A 69 -2.21 -4.66 -13.33
C GLN A 69 -1.37 -3.48 -12.84
N LEU A 70 -0.57 -3.67 -11.78
CA LEU A 70 0.33 -2.64 -11.29
C LEU A 70 1.46 -2.34 -12.29
N LEU A 71 2.00 -3.37 -12.97
CA LEU A 71 2.95 -3.18 -14.05
C LEU A 71 2.35 -2.38 -15.21
N GLN A 72 1.10 -2.67 -15.59
CA GLN A 72 0.40 -1.90 -16.62
C GLN A 72 0.23 -0.42 -16.22
N CYS A 73 -0.06 -0.13 -14.94
CA CYS A 73 -0.10 1.23 -14.42
C CYS A 73 1.26 1.94 -14.60
N VAL A 74 2.36 1.27 -14.23
CA VAL A 74 3.73 1.80 -14.37
C VAL A 74 4.06 2.10 -15.82
N GLN A 75 3.74 1.19 -16.73
CA GLN A 75 4.07 1.33 -18.15
C GLN A 75 3.34 2.49 -18.81
N LYS A 76 2.07 2.74 -18.44
CA LYS A 76 1.28 3.87 -18.95
C LYS A 76 1.61 5.20 -18.27
N ALA A 77 2.33 5.18 -17.16
CA ALA A 77 2.63 6.39 -16.38
C ALA A 77 3.56 7.36 -17.09
N SER A 78 4.41 6.88 -18.01
CA SER A 78 5.29 7.73 -18.83
C SER A 78 4.51 8.60 -19.81
N ASP A 79 3.34 8.14 -20.25
CA ASP A 79 2.55 8.77 -21.30
C ASP A 79 1.46 9.70 -20.73
N GLY A 80 1.38 9.78 -19.39
CA GLY A 80 0.32 10.45 -18.65
C GLY A 80 -0.80 9.47 -18.30
N LEU A 81 -0.94 9.15 -17.00
CA LEU A 81 -1.99 8.25 -16.54
C LEU A 81 -3.37 8.90 -16.68
N GLU A 82 -4.28 8.22 -17.37
CA GLU A 82 -5.70 8.53 -17.33
C GLU A 82 -6.28 8.35 -15.92
N GLN A 83 -7.30 9.14 -15.58
CA GLN A 83 -7.94 9.16 -14.26
C GLN A 83 -8.34 7.75 -13.77
N GLU A 84 -8.86 6.92 -14.67
CA GLU A 84 -9.28 5.56 -14.34
C GLU A 84 -8.10 4.66 -13.94
N GLN A 85 -6.99 4.79 -14.65
CA GLN A 85 -5.77 4.03 -14.35
C GLN A 85 -5.12 4.52 -13.05
N GLN A 86 -5.20 5.82 -12.74
CA GLN A 86 -4.77 6.37 -11.44
C GLN A 86 -5.63 5.82 -10.29
N ASN A 87 -6.95 5.76 -10.48
CA ASN A 87 -7.88 5.19 -9.50
C ASN A 87 -7.61 3.69 -9.26
N LEU A 88 -7.37 2.93 -10.35
CA LEU A 88 -6.99 1.53 -10.24
C LEU A 88 -5.67 1.37 -9.48
N ALA A 89 -4.63 2.15 -9.83
CA ALA A 89 -3.34 2.10 -9.15
C ALA A 89 -3.49 2.35 -7.64
N LEU A 90 -4.31 3.32 -7.25
CA LEU A 90 -4.60 3.62 -5.85
C LEU A 90 -5.32 2.46 -5.14
N LEU A 91 -6.30 1.83 -5.79
CA LEU A 91 -6.99 0.64 -5.26
C LEU A 91 -6.03 -0.54 -5.09
N LEU A 92 -5.11 -0.75 -6.03
CA LEU A 92 -4.07 -1.79 -5.93
C LEU A 92 -3.17 -1.57 -4.71
N VAL A 93 -2.71 -0.33 -4.48
CA VAL A 93 -1.88 0.00 -3.31
C VAL A 93 -2.69 -0.16 -2.01
N LYS A 94 -3.94 0.31 -1.97
CA LYS A 94 -4.85 0.12 -0.82
C LYS A 94 -5.04 -1.37 -0.50
N PHE A 95 -5.21 -2.21 -1.51
CA PHE A 95 -5.29 -3.65 -1.32
C PHE A 95 -4.00 -4.23 -0.72
N LEU A 96 -2.83 -3.83 -1.24
CA LEU A 96 -1.53 -4.27 -0.73
C LEU A 96 -1.34 -3.91 0.75
N ILE A 97 -1.72 -2.69 1.17
CA ILE A 97 -1.70 -2.27 2.58
C ILE A 97 -2.48 -3.24 3.46
N VAL A 98 -3.72 -3.56 3.04
CA VAL A 98 -4.62 -4.43 3.80
C VAL A 98 -4.03 -5.83 3.95
N ILE A 99 -3.57 -6.45 2.86
CA ILE A 99 -3.09 -7.83 2.88
C ILE A 99 -1.74 -7.98 3.59
N CYS A 100 -0.90 -6.94 3.61
CA CYS A 100 0.36 -6.93 4.35
C CYS A 100 0.16 -6.98 5.87
N ARG A 101 -1.04 -6.67 6.38
CA ARG A 101 -1.40 -6.90 7.80
C ARG A 101 -1.46 -8.37 8.18
N ASN A 102 -1.47 -9.29 7.21
CA ASN A 102 -1.32 -10.71 7.43
C ASN A 102 0.10 -11.15 7.06
N LEU A 103 0.87 -11.61 8.06
CA LEU A 103 2.27 -12.01 7.92
C LEU A 103 2.52 -13.04 6.82
N SER A 104 1.58 -13.95 6.57
CA SER A 104 1.73 -14.98 5.53
C SER A 104 1.88 -14.38 4.13
N ASN A 105 1.34 -13.19 3.90
CA ASN A 105 1.39 -12.51 2.60
C ASN A 105 2.68 -11.67 2.44
N VAL A 106 3.32 -11.29 3.54
CA VAL A 106 4.44 -10.35 3.54
C VAL A 106 5.66 -10.93 2.84
N GLU A 107 5.93 -12.23 2.99
CA GLU A 107 7.07 -12.88 2.34
C GLU A 107 6.94 -12.88 0.81
N GLU A 108 5.76 -13.25 0.30
CA GLU A 108 5.51 -13.27 -1.15
C GLU A 108 5.54 -11.86 -1.74
N ILE A 109 4.91 -10.88 -1.08
CA ILE A 109 4.90 -9.49 -1.55
C ILE A 109 6.30 -8.88 -1.47
N GLY A 110 7.05 -9.19 -0.40
CA GLY A 110 8.39 -8.66 -0.13
C GLY A 110 9.47 -9.16 -1.10
N THR A 111 9.27 -10.35 -1.68
CA THR A 111 10.20 -10.98 -2.63
C THR A 111 9.82 -10.74 -4.09
N CYS A 112 8.62 -10.24 -4.35
CA CYS A 112 8.10 -9.95 -5.69
C CYS A 112 8.36 -8.50 -6.16
N SER A 113 8.09 -8.23 -7.43
CA SER A 113 8.30 -6.92 -8.06
C SER A 113 7.34 -5.80 -7.62
N TYR A 114 6.41 -6.05 -6.69
CA TYR A 114 5.43 -5.05 -6.22
C TYR A 114 6.10 -3.82 -5.66
N ILE A 115 7.11 -4.01 -4.80
CA ILE A 115 7.83 -2.90 -4.17
C ILE A 115 8.39 -1.97 -5.25
N ASN A 116 9.05 -2.55 -6.25
CA ASN A 116 9.64 -1.78 -7.35
C ASN A 116 8.57 -1.01 -8.13
N HIS A 117 7.46 -1.66 -8.49
CA HIS A 117 6.38 -0.99 -9.23
C HIS A 117 5.76 0.17 -8.43
N VAL A 118 5.50 -0.01 -7.13
CA VAL A 118 4.96 1.05 -6.27
C VAL A 118 5.96 2.20 -6.11
N ILE A 119 7.25 1.91 -5.92
CA ILE A 119 8.30 2.94 -5.82
C ILE A 119 8.40 3.74 -7.13
N THR A 120 8.40 3.07 -8.28
CA THR A 120 8.44 3.75 -9.58
C THR A 120 7.24 4.68 -9.75
N MET A 121 6.01 4.19 -9.52
CA MET A 121 4.80 5.04 -9.59
C MET A 121 4.89 6.23 -8.64
N THR A 122 5.31 6.00 -7.39
CA THR A 122 5.44 7.04 -6.37
C THR A 122 6.44 8.11 -6.81
N THR A 123 7.55 7.69 -7.43
CA THR A 123 8.56 8.61 -7.95
C THR A 123 7.99 9.51 -9.05
N LEU A 124 7.18 8.95 -9.96
CA LEU A 124 6.52 9.71 -11.02
C LEU A 124 5.51 10.72 -10.44
N TYR A 125 4.69 10.33 -9.46
CA TYR A 125 3.78 11.26 -8.79
C TYR A 125 4.53 12.38 -8.04
N ILE A 126 5.64 12.08 -7.37
CA ILE A 126 6.47 13.11 -6.70
C ILE A 126 7.06 14.08 -7.74
N GLN A 127 7.50 13.58 -8.89
CA GLN A 127 7.99 14.44 -9.97
C GLN A 127 6.88 15.36 -10.51
N GLN A 128 5.67 14.84 -10.69
CA GLN A 128 4.49 15.63 -11.07
C GLN A 128 4.17 16.70 -10.04
N LEU A 129 4.27 16.40 -8.74
CA LEU A 129 4.04 17.40 -7.68
C LEU A 129 5.09 18.51 -7.68
N LYS A 130 6.34 18.22 -8.07
CA LYS A 130 7.46 19.18 -8.07
C LYS A 130 7.46 20.16 -9.25
N SER A 131 6.74 19.87 -10.34
CA SER A 131 6.87 20.60 -11.61
C SER A 131 5.81 21.68 -11.89
N LYS A 132 5.01 22.15 -10.91
CA LYS A 132 3.64 22.65 -11.18
C LYS A 132 3.24 24.10 -10.74
N THR A 133 2.22 24.68 -11.44
CA THR A 133 1.66 26.08 -11.47
C THR A 133 0.13 26.07 -11.79
N LYS A 134 -0.75 27.02 -11.38
CA LYS A 134 -1.42 27.26 -10.08
C LYS A 134 -2.89 26.77 -9.99
N GLU A 135 -3.64 26.36 -11.04
CA GLU A 135 -5.12 26.20 -10.93
C GLU A 135 -5.77 24.89 -11.46
N LYS A 136 -5.56 24.44 -12.70
CA LYS A 136 -6.16 23.18 -13.20
C LYS A 136 -5.60 21.92 -12.51
N GLU A 137 -4.54 22.12 -11.73
CA GLU A 137 -3.70 21.09 -11.13
C GLU A 137 -4.06 20.73 -9.68
N MET A 138 -4.96 21.46 -9.02
CA MET A 138 -5.27 21.18 -7.60
C MET A 138 -5.91 19.80 -7.38
N VAL A 139 -6.74 19.33 -8.32
CA VAL A 139 -7.35 17.98 -8.26
C VAL A 139 -6.28 16.92 -8.47
N ASP A 140 -5.46 17.06 -9.51
CA ASP A 140 -4.32 16.17 -9.78
C ASP A 140 -3.31 16.14 -8.62
N GLN A 141 -3.09 17.28 -7.97
CA GLN A 141 -2.21 17.41 -6.81
C GLN A 141 -2.76 16.62 -5.61
N THR A 142 -4.07 16.75 -5.35
CA THR A 142 -4.72 16.01 -4.26
C THR A 142 -4.61 14.50 -4.47
N GLN A 143 -4.79 14.04 -5.71
CA GLN A 143 -4.69 12.62 -6.05
C GLN A 143 -3.26 12.08 -6.02
N ALA A 144 -2.29 12.84 -6.53
CA ALA A 144 -0.88 12.48 -6.47
C ALA A 144 -0.40 12.41 -5.01
N GLU A 145 -0.79 13.37 -4.17
CA GLU A 145 -0.52 13.32 -2.74
C GLU A 145 -1.19 12.12 -2.06
N GLU A 146 -2.46 11.83 -2.39
CA GLU A 146 -3.16 10.67 -1.86
C GLU A 146 -2.42 9.38 -2.20
N PHE A 147 -1.99 9.22 -3.45
CA PHE A 147 -1.21 8.05 -3.88
C PHE A 147 0.09 7.92 -3.09
N VAL A 148 0.87 9.02 -2.97
CA VAL A 148 2.12 9.03 -2.21
C VAL A 148 1.88 8.63 -0.75
N ARG A 149 0.87 9.19 -0.09
CA ARG A 149 0.53 8.83 1.31
C ARG A 149 0.20 7.33 1.45
N HIS A 150 -0.55 6.76 0.51
CA HIS A 150 -0.86 5.32 0.51
C HIS A 150 0.36 4.46 0.20
N SER A 151 1.25 4.87 -0.68
CA SER A 151 2.51 4.17 -0.93
C SER A 151 3.39 4.10 0.32
N LEU A 152 3.45 5.18 1.10
CA LEU A 152 4.16 5.17 2.39
C LEU A 152 3.50 4.22 3.40
N ALA A 153 2.17 4.22 3.48
CA ALA A 153 1.43 3.29 4.34
C ALA A 153 1.59 1.82 3.89
N PHE A 154 1.80 1.57 2.59
CA PHE A 154 2.15 0.26 2.07
C PHE A 154 3.53 -0.19 2.55
N CYS A 155 4.56 0.65 2.40
CA CYS A 155 5.89 0.37 2.92
C CYS A 155 5.85 0.11 4.43
N GLU A 156 5.13 0.94 5.18
CA GLU A 156 4.90 0.75 6.61
C GLU A 156 4.29 -0.62 6.91
N SER A 157 3.21 -0.99 6.22
CA SER A 157 2.51 -2.25 6.46
C SER A 157 3.32 -3.47 6.04
N LEU A 158 4.21 -3.33 5.06
CA LEU A 158 5.09 -4.40 4.59
C LEU A 158 6.24 -4.66 5.57
N TYR A 159 6.88 -3.60 6.06
CA TYR A 159 8.05 -3.72 6.95
C TYR A 159 7.68 -3.80 8.44
N ASP A 160 6.55 -3.22 8.83
CA ASP A 160 5.98 -3.33 10.18
C ASP A 160 4.47 -3.64 10.14
N PRO A 161 4.10 -4.89 9.80
CA PRO A 161 2.71 -5.34 9.71
C PRO A 161 1.85 -5.09 10.94
N TYR A 162 2.43 -4.91 12.13
CA TYR A 162 1.69 -4.65 13.37
C TYR A 162 1.68 -3.17 13.76
N ARG A 163 2.36 -2.28 13.02
CA ARG A 163 2.51 -0.85 13.35
C ARG A 163 3.15 -0.62 14.73
N ASN A 164 4.07 -1.50 15.11
CA ASN A 164 4.90 -1.38 16.31
C ASN A 164 5.65 -0.04 16.39
N TRP A 165 6.08 0.54 15.28
CA TRP A 165 6.81 1.82 15.29
C TRP A 165 5.91 2.97 15.75
N ARG A 166 4.63 3.01 15.34
CA ARG A 166 3.66 4.02 15.81
C ARG A 166 3.48 3.96 17.32
N HIS A 167 3.55 2.76 17.91
CA HIS A 167 3.52 2.58 19.36
C HIS A 167 4.76 3.13 20.06
N ARG A 168 5.95 2.97 19.45
CA ARG A 168 7.23 3.40 20.03
C ARG A 168 7.46 4.90 19.91
N THR A 169 6.94 5.53 18.86
CA THR A 169 7.05 6.98 18.63
C THR A 169 5.94 7.78 19.31
N CYS A 170 4.86 7.14 19.79
CA CYS A 170 3.81 7.76 20.60
C CYS A 170 4.38 8.27 21.93
N GLY A 171 4.88 9.52 21.93
CA GLY A 171 5.55 10.16 23.07
C GLY A 171 6.85 10.88 22.70
N TYR A 172 7.45 10.58 21.54
CA TYR A 172 8.60 11.30 20.98
C TYR A 172 8.12 12.27 19.90
N THR A 173 7.50 13.37 20.31
CA THR A 173 6.90 14.39 19.42
C THR A 173 7.89 15.18 18.56
N LYS A 174 9.18 14.85 18.57
CA LYS A 174 10.19 15.44 17.67
C LYS A 174 11.29 14.41 17.46
N LEU A 175 11.51 13.97 16.22
CA LEU A 175 12.83 13.65 15.59
C LEU A 175 12.88 12.48 14.60
N LEU A 176 11.77 11.94 14.11
CA LEU A 176 11.86 10.99 12.98
C LEU A 176 10.68 11.24 12.06
N THR A 177 10.82 12.22 11.17
CA THR A 177 9.91 12.29 10.01
C THR A 177 10.04 10.96 9.29
N LEU A 178 8.92 10.34 8.91
CA LEU A 178 8.87 9.11 8.09
C LEU A 178 9.77 9.17 6.85
N ALA A 179 10.11 10.38 6.41
CA ALA A 179 11.17 10.65 5.45
C ALA A 179 12.51 10.00 5.86
N GLU A 180 13.02 10.13 7.08
CA GLU A 180 14.33 9.54 7.42
C GLU A 180 14.31 8.00 7.43
N PHE A 181 13.18 7.33 7.67
CA PHE A 181 13.15 5.85 7.63
C PHE A 181 13.00 5.29 6.21
N ILE A 182 12.29 5.98 5.32
CA ILE A 182 12.07 5.53 3.94
C ILE A 182 13.12 6.11 2.97
N TYR A 183 13.59 7.33 3.19
CA TYR A 183 14.47 8.06 2.29
C TYR A 183 15.96 7.73 2.51
N TYR A 184 16.39 7.39 3.72
CA TYR A 184 17.80 7.08 4.01
C TYR A 184 18.27 5.74 3.41
N PRO A 185 17.53 4.62 3.55
CA PRO A 185 17.93 3.34 2.92
C PRO A 185 17.90 3.38 1.38
N LEU A 186 17.09 4.27 0.78
CA LEU A 186 17.03 4.44 -0.67
C LEU A 186 18.17 5.34 -1.24
N LEU A 187 18.82 6.16 -0.39
CA LEU A 187 19.91 7.06 -0.80
C LEU A 187 21.31 6.55 -0.42
N THR A 188 21.45 5.77 0.65
CA THR A 188 22.73 5.14 1.01
C THR A 188 22.77 3.70 0.51
N ARG A 189 23.69 3.41 -0.41
CA ARG A 189 23.97 2.07 -0.98
C ARG A 189 24.35 0.97 0.05
N GLU A 190 24.21 1.20 1.35
CA GLU A 190 24.77 0.36 2.41
C GLU A 190 23.82 0.17 3.62
N VAL A 191 22.51 0.05 3.41
CA VAL A 191 21.63 -0.57 4.41
C VAL A 191 21.13 -1.88 3.84
N THR A 192 21.57 -2.99 4.42
CA THR A 192 21.25 -4.33 3.91
C THR A 192 19.95 -4.83 4.54
N MET A 193 19.17 -5.58 3.76
CA MET A 193 17.85 -6.14 4.12
C MET A 193 17.84 -6.92 5.46
N SER A 194 19.01 -7.37 5.92
CA SER A 194 19.26 -8.03 7.20
C SER A 194 18.97 -7.15 8.42
N ASP A 195 19.20 -5.84 8.35
CA ASP A 195 19.03 -4.95 9.50
C ASP A 195 17.55 -4.73 9.86
N ILE A 196 16.67 -4.78 8.86
CA ILE A 196 15.21 -4.71 9.03
C ILE A 196 14.66 -6.08 9.50
N TYR A 197 15.23 -7.19 9.01
CA TYR A 197 14.85 -8.54 9.41
C TYR A 197 15.18 -8.86 10.88
N LEU A 198 16.20 -8.24 11.48
CA LEU A 198 16.54 -8.44 12.89
C LEU A 198 15.47 -7.95 13.87
N SER A 199 14.53 -7.09 13.43
CA SER A 199 13.34 -6.72 14.20
C SER A 199 12.19 -7.74 14.11
N ARG A 200 12.32 -8.82 13.32
CA ARG A 200 11.29 -9.87 13.16
C ARG A 200 11.35 -11.02 14.18
N LYS A 201 12.33 -11.06 15.11
CA LYS A 201 12.28 -12.12 16.13
C LYS A 201 11.13 -11.84 17.11
N PRO A 202 10.17 -12.76 17.27
CA PRO A 202 9.31 -12.72 18.44
C PRO A 202 10.25 -12.85 19.64
N TRP A 203 10.11 -11.97 20.62
CA TRP A 203 10.74 -12.17 21.92
C TRP A 203 10.03 -13.37 22.57
N SER A 204 10.48 -14.58 22.22
CA SER A 204 10.32 -15.74 23.08
C SER A 204 11.01 -15.39 24.38
N ARG A 205 10.23 -15.26 25.45
CA ARG A 205 10.75 -15.47 26.81
C ARG A 205 11.32 -16.88 26.91
#